data_AF-A0A9L0SM47-F1
#
_entry.id   AF-A0A9L0SM47-F1
#
_cell.length_a   1.000
_cell.length_b   1.000
_cell.length_c   1.000
_cell.angle_alpha   90.00
_cell.angle_beta   90.00
_cell.angle_gamma   90.00
#
_symmetry.space_group_name_H-M   'P 1'
#
loop_
_entity.id
_entity.type
_entity.pdbx_description
1 polymer ?
#
loop_
_entity_poly.entity_id
_entity_poly.type
_entity_poly.pdbx_seq_one_letter_code
_entity_poly.pdbx_strand_id
1 'polypeptide(L)'
;MPEGPELHLASRFVNEACGGLVFGGCVEKSPISRNPEVPFESSAYRISASARGKELRLTLSPLPGAQPPQEPLALVFRFGMSGSFQLVPRDMLPPHAHLRFYTAPPGPRLALCFVDIRRFGHWDLGGEWQPGRGPCVLLEYEQFRENVLQNLADKAFDRPICEALLDQRFFNGIGNYLRAEILYRSAEPGADPEPEDQGQAAEPRPAGVVPLSVQGSGPVGGQRLRAGDRGGGLCCLSSLAAVLWHARHELPPGPAWPHHLVPGGSWTSGTQRGKVPQEEIQGTAAGS
;
A
#
# COMPACT_ATOMS: atom_id res chain seq x y z
N MET A 1 5.02 0.86 -3.22
CA MET A 1 5.08 -0.22 -2.23
C MET A 1 3.66 -0.34 -1.71
N PRO A 2 3.05 -1.54 -1.70
CA PRO A 2 1.68 -1.71 -1.26
C PRO A 2 1.57 -1.42 0.24
N GLU A 3 0.41 -0.92 0.60
CA GLU A 3 0.02 -0.52 1.94
C GLU A 3 -1.19 -1.37 2.38
N GLY A 4 -1.76 -1.09 3.54
CA GLY A 4 -2.86 -1.89 4.09
C GLY A 4 -4.01 -2.16 3.10
N PRO A 5 -4.52 -1.13 2.38
CA PRO A 5 -5.62 -1.30 1.44
C PRO A 5 -5.34 -2.31 0.32
N GLU A 6 -4.15 -2.30 -0.28
CA GLU A 6 -3.81 -3.21 -1.37
C GLU A 6 -3.77 -4.67 -0.90
N LEU A 7 -3.25 -4.94 0.31
CA LEU A 7 -3.21 -6.29 0.87
C LEU A 7 -4.63 -6.75 1.24
N HIS A 8 -5.45 -5.86 1.78
CA HIS A 8 -6.84 -6.16 2.09
C HIS A 8 -7.65 -6.51 0.84
N LEU A 9 -7.54 -5.69 -0.21
CA LEU A 9 -8.21 -5.94 -1.50
C LEU A 9 -7.68 -7.21 -2.17
N ALA A 10 -6.38 -7.47 -2.14
CA ALA A 10 -5.82 -8.71 -2.67
C ALA A 10 -6.34 -9.95 -1.93
N SER A 11 -6.49 -9.88 -0.61
CA SER A 11 -7.09 -10.96 0.19
C SER A 11 -8.55 -11.19 -0.19
N ARG A 12 -9.32 -10.12 -0.41
CA ARG A 12 -10.70 -10.24 -0.88
C ARG A 12 -10.78 -10.86 -2.27
N PHE A 13 -9.96 -10.38 -3.20
CA PHE A 13 -9.86 -10.95 -4.54
C PHE A 13 -9.59 -12.45 -4.50
N VAL A 14 -8.63 -12.91 -3.69
CA VAL A 14 -8.34 -14.35 -3.57
C VAL A 14 -9.56 -15.11 -3.08
N ASN A 15 -10.23 -14.64 -2.01
CA ASN A 15 -11.41 -15.33 -1.48
C ASN A 15 -12.58 -15.36 -2.48
N GLU A 16 -12.85 -14.24 -3.15
CA GLU A 16 -13.94 -14.13 -4.13
C GLU A 16 -13.65 -14.98 -5.37
N ALA A 17 -12.43 -14.92 -5.92
CA ALA A 17 -12.05 -15.65 -7.12
C ALA A 17 -11.83 -17.16 -6.88
N CYS A 18 -11.36 -17.55 -5.69
CA CYS A 18 -11.06 -18.95 -5.35
C CYS A 18 -12.21 -19.66 -4.62
N GLY A 19 -13.24 -18.95 -4.15
CA GLY A 19 -14.28 -19.51 -3.29
C GLY A 19 -15.04 -20.70 -3.88
N GLY A 20 -15.17 -20.76 -5.21
CA GLY A 20 -15.80 -21.88 -5.93
C GLY A 20 -14.82 -22.88 -6.55
N LEU A 21 -13.51 -22.69 -6.39
CA LEU A 21 -12.49 -23.50 -7.05
C LEU A 21 -11.93 -24.57 -6.11
N VAL A 22 -11.54 -25.70 -6.72
CA VAL A 22 -10.78 -26.76 -6.05
C VAL A 22 -9.41 -26.82 -6.68
N PHE A 23 -8.38 -26.75 -5.86
CA PHE A 23 -6.98 -26.85 -6.24
C PHE A 23 -6.45 -28.26 -6.01
N GLY A 24 -5.38 -28.64 -6.71
CA GLY A 24 -4.79 -29.97 -6.57
C GLY A 24 -3.33 -30.04 -7.01
N GLY A 25 -2.65 -31.09 -6.55
CA GLY A 25 -1.23 -31.33 -6.78
C GLY A 25 -0.33 -30.51 -5.85
N CYS A 26 0.93 -30.38 -6.25
CA CYS A 26 1.94 -29.62 -5.51
C CYS A 26 1.81 -28.11 -5.73
N VAL A 27 2.31 -27.33 -4.77
CA VAL A 27 2.58 -25.90 -4.97
C VAL A 27 3.92 -25.75 -5.69
N GLU A 28 3.94 -25.03 -6.80
CA GLU A 28 5.17 -24.87 -7.58
C GLU A 28 5.81 -23.50 -7.41
N LYS A 29 7.08 -23.48 -7.00
CA LYS A 29 7.92 -22.27 -7.02
C LYS A 29 8.68 -22.17 -8.34
N SER A 30 8.93 -20.95 -8.83
CA SER A 30 9.90 -20.74 -9.92
C SER A 30 11.34 -21.01 -9.44
N PRO A 31 12.23 -21.54 -10.30
CA PRO A 31 13.61 -21.84 -9.91
C PRO A 31 14.44 -20.58 -9.56
N ILE A 32 14.07 -19.41 -10.09
CA ILE A 32 14.78 -18.14 -9.85
C ILE A 32 14.40 -17.46 -8.53
N SER A 33 13.29 -17.86 -7.89
CA SER A 33 12.87 -17.29 -6.62
C SER A 33 13.73 -17.83 -5.49
N ARG A 34 14.22 -16.92 -4.63
CA ARG A 34 15.01 -17.22 -3.42
C ARG A 34 14.14 -17.49 -2.18
N ASN A 35 12.83 -17.31 -2.29
CA ASN A 35 11.89 -17.64 -1.22
C ASN A 35 11.81 -19.16 -0.99
N PRO A 36 11.35 -19.62 0.18
CA PRO A 36 11.29 -21.04 0.51
C PRO A 36 10.38 -21.82 -0.46
N GLU A 37 10.73 -23.08 -0.70
CA GLU A 37 9.80 -24.05 -1.29
C GLU A 37 8.60 -24.27 -0.38
N VAL A 38 7.46 -24.62 -0.95
CA VAL A 38 6.22 -24.90 -0.20
C VAL A 38 5.98 -26.41 -0.20
N PRO A 39 6.34 -27.13 0.87
CA PRO A 39 6.19 -28.59 0.94
C PRO A 39 4.73 -28.95 1.19
N PHE A 40 3.90 -28.83 0.16
CA PHE A 40 2.47 -29.11 0.20
C PHE A 40 2.04 -29.84 -1.07
N GLU A 41 1.38 -30.98 -0.88
CA GLU A 41 0.74 -31.74 -1.95
C GLU A 41 -0.60 -32.26 -1.45
N SER A 42 -1.65 -32.04 -2.23
CA SER A 42 -2.97 -32.59 -1.97
C SER A 42 -3.75 -32.69 -3.28
N SER A 43 -4.45 -33.79 -3.52
CA SER A 43 -5.27 -33.99 -4.72
C SER A 43 -6.46 -33.03 -4.79
N ALA A 44 -6.94 -32.54 -3.65
CA ALA A 44 -8.06 -31.61 -3.58
C ALA A 44 -7.96 -30.71 -2.34
N TYR A 45 -7.84 -29.40 -2.53
CA TYR A 45 -7.78 -28.41 -1.46
C TYR A 45 -8.44 -27.10 -1.85
N ARG A 46 -8.81 -26.29 -0.84
CA ARG A 46 -9.29 -24.91 -1.01
C ARG A 46 -8.20 -23.91 -0.62
N ILE A 47 -8.27 -22.74 -1.23
CA ILE A 47 -7.42 -21.60 -0.89
C ILE A 47 -8.31 -20.50 -0.34
N SER A 48 -7.95 -19.98 0.83
CA SER A 48 -8.54 -18.78 1.43
C SER A 48 -7.44 -17.80 1.82
N ALA A 49 -7.81 -16.53 2.01
CA ALA A 49 -6.90 -15.47 2.37
C ALA A 49 -7.43 -14.59 3.51
N SER A 50 -6.52 -14.05 4.31
CA SER A 50 -6.78 -12.95 5.24
C SER A 50 -5.65 -11.93 5.13
N ALA A 51 -5.93 -10.64 5.35
CA ALA A 51 -4.90 -9.61 5.40
C ALA A 51 -4.78 -9.00 6.81
N ARG A 52 -3.57 -8.59 7.19
CA ARG A 52 -3.31 -7.87 8.43
C ARG A 52 -2.19 -6.86 8.21
N GLY A 53 -2.54 -5.58 8.17
CA GLY A 53 -1.61 -4.51 7.86
C GLY A 53 -0.97 -4.72 6.48
N LYS A 54 0.35 -4.77 6.40
CA LYS A 54 1.08 -5.00 5.12
C LYS A 54 1.43 -6.46 4.84
N GLU A 55 0.64 -7.37 5.40
CA GLU A 55 0.81 -8.82 5.25
C GLU A 55 -0.49 -9.45 4.76
N LEU A 56 -0.37 -10.49 3.93
CA LEU A 56 -1.48 -11.33 3.49
C LEU A 56 -1.15 -12.78 3.79
N ARG A 57 -2.04 -13.46 4.50
CA ARG A 57 -1.92 -14.89 4.79
C ARG A 57 -2.83 -15.68 3.86
N LEU A 58 -2.26 -16.60 3.10
CA LEU A 58 -3.00 -17.66 2.43
C LEU A 58 -3.09 -18.88 3.33
N THR A 59 -4.19 -19.61 3.22
CA THR A 59 -4.39 -20.90 3.87
C THR A 59 -4.81 -21.92 2.81
N LEU A 60 -4.05 -23.00 2.73
CA LEU A 60 -4.29 -24.15 1.89
C LEU A 60 -4.95 -25.22 2.76
N SER A 61 -6.20 -25.54 2.50
CA SER A 61 -7.00 -26.45 3.33
C SER A 61 -7.40 -27.68 2.51
N PRO A 62 -6.76 -28.84 2.72
CA PRO A 62 -7.16 -30.10 2.11
C PRO A 62 -8.64 -30.42 2.35
N LEU A 63 -9.31 -30.93 1.33
CA LEU A 63 -10.70 -31.36 1.43
C LEU A 63 -10.80 -32.76 2.07
N PRO A 64 -11.92 -33.11 2.71
CA PRO A 64 -12.14 -34.45 3.24
C PRO A 64 -11.94 -35.52 2.16
N GLY A 65 -11.11 -36.52 2.45
CA GLY A 65 -10.78 -37.61 1.52
C GLY A 65 -9.68 -37.30 0.51
N ALA A 66 -9.13 -36.08 0.49
CA ALA A 66 -7.98 -35.75 -0.34
C ALA A 66 -6.74 -36.55 0.06
N GLN A 67 -5.96 -36.95 -0.93
CA GLN A 67 -4.70 -37.69 -0.82
C GLN A 67 -3.51 -36.88 -1.37
N PRO A 68 -2.30 -37.00 -0.80
CA PRO A 68 -2.01 -37.68 0.47
C PRO A 68 -2.67 -36.96 1.67
N PRO A 69 -2.77 -37.61 2.84
CA PRO A 69 -3.18 -36.94 4.06
C PRO A 69 -2.23 -35.78 4.35
N GLN A 70 -2.78 -34.58 4.46
CA GLN A 70 -2.02 -33.35 4.57
C GLN A 70 -2.74 -32.43 5.55
N GLU A 71 -1.99 -31.82 6.46
CA GLU A 71 -2.53 -30.79 7.35
C GLU A 71 -2.69 -29.46 6.60
N PRO A 72 -3.65 -28.61 6.98
CA PRO A 72 -3.76 -27.27 6.44
C PRO A 72 -2.44 -26.50 6.60
N LEU A 73 -2.00 -25.86 5.52
CA LEU A 73 -0.77 -25.06 5.50
C LEU A 73 -1.10 -23.60 5.27
N ALA A 74 -0.60 -22.74 6.14
CA ALA A 74 -0.66 -21.30 5.94
C ALA A 74 0.68 -20.76 5.40
N LEU A 75 0.59 -19.66 4.65
CA LEU A 75 1.71 -18.93 4.08
C LEU A 75 1.47 -17.44 4.29
N VAL A 76 2.46 -16.72 4.84
CA VAL A 76 2.36 -15.26 5.01
C VAL A 76 3.19 -14.56 3.95
N PHE A 77 2.54 -13.70 3.17
CA PHE A 77 3.12 -12.94 2.07
C PHE A 77 3.31 -11.48 2.44
N ARG A 78 4.45 -10.93 2.02
CA ARG A 78 4.74 -9.50 1.97
C ARG A 78 5.03 -9.16 0.51
N PHE A 79 4.26 -8.25 -0.07
CA PHE A 79 4.29 -8.04 -1.54
C PHE A 79 5.53 -7.29 -2.05
N GLY A 80 6.37 -6.72 -1.18
CA GLY A 80 7.52 -5.95 -1.62
C GLY A 80 7.07 -4.72 -2.40
N MET A 81 7.52 -4.51 -3.65
CA MET A 81 7.07 -3.37 -4.46
C MET A 81 6.17 -3.71 -5.63
N SER A 82 6.21 -4.95 -6.13
CA SER A 82 5.48 -5.39 -7.33
C SER A 82 4.75 -6.72 -7.15
N GLY A 83 4.71 -7.26 -5.93
CA GLY A 83 3.97 -8.47 -5.61
C GLY A 83 2.48 -8.28 -5.85
N SER A 84 1.85 -9.28 -6.47
CA SER A 84 0.41 -9.32 -6.72
C SER A 84 -0.06 -10.77 -6.84
N PHE A 85 -1.36 -11.00 -6.62
CA PHE A 85 -2.02 -12.25 -6.96
C PHE A 85 -2.80 -12.11 -8.26
N GLN A 86 -2.71 -13.12 -9.12
CA GLN A 86 -3.44 -13.19 -10.38
C GLN A 86 -4.00 -14.60 -10.55
N LEU A 87 -5.26 -14.71 -10.99
CA LEU A 87 -5.86 -15.97 -11.38
C LEU A 87 -5.93 -15.99 -12.90
N VAL A 88 -5.24 -16.95 -13.51
CA VAL A 88 -5.05 -17.03 -14.97
C VAL A 88 -5.37 -18.42 -15.50
N PRO A 89 -5.67 -18.58 -16.80
CA PRO A 89 -5.63 -19.89 -17.46
C PRO A 89 -4.24 -20.54 -17.35
N ARG A 90 -4.21 -21.86 -17.15
CA ARG A 90 -2.99 -22.62 -16.89
C ARG A 90 -1.95 -22.53 -18.03
N ASP A 91 -2.39 -22.31 -19.25
CA ASP A 91 -1.58 -22.15 -20.46
C ASP A 91 -1.10 -20.71 -20.69
N MET A 92 -1.57 -19.74 -19.90
CA MET A 92 -1.22 -18.32 -20.00
C MET A 92 -0.58 -17.80 -18.70
N LEU A 93 0.42 -18.53 -18.19
CA LEU A 93 1.14 -18.13 -16.98
C LEU A 93 1.91 -16.81 -17.21
N PRO A 94 1.72 -15.79 -16.35
CA PRO A 94 2.46 -14.54 -16.45
C PRO A 94 3.97 -14.75 -16.34
N PRO A 95 4.78 -13.93 -17.04
CA PRO A 95 6.19 -13.85 -16.73
C PRO A 95 6.35 -13.45 -15.26
N HIS A 96 7.34 -14.01 -14.56
CA HIS A 96 7.58 -13.76 -13.14
C HIS A 96 6.50 -14.29 -12.18
N ALA A 97 5.68 -15.28 -12.59
CA ALA A 97 4.86 -16.08 -11.68
C ALA A 97 5.74 -16.97 -10.79
N HIS A 98 6.12 -16.45 -9.62
CA HIS A 98 7.13 -17.04 -8.75
C HIS A 98 6.61 -18.14 -7.84
N LEU A 99 5.31 -18.14 -7.53
CA LEU A 99 4.63 -19.23 -6.81
C LEU A 99 3.28 -19.49 -7.48
N ARG A 100 2.93 -20.76 -7.70
CA ARG A 100 1.78 -21.17 -8.51
C ARG A 100 0.99 -22.28 -7.83
N PHE A 101 -0.34 -22.14 -7.86
CA PHE A 101 -1.32 -23.12 -7.35
C PHE A 101 -2.28 -23.47 -8.48
N TYR A 102 -2.44 -24.76 -8.82
CA TYR A 102 -3.25 -25.18 -9.96
C TYR A 102 -4.59 -25.78 -9.52
N THR A 103 -5.62 -25.57 -10.34
CA THR A 103 -6.92 -26.19 -10.13
C THR A 103 -6.90 -27.70 -10.41
N ALA A 104 -7.65 -28.46 -9.62
CA ALA A 104 -7.87 -29.89 -9.80
C ALA A 104 -8.97 -30.17 -10.84
N PRO A 105 -8.92 -31.29 -11.58
CA PRO A 105 -10.07 -31.80 -12.33
C PRO A 105 -11.16 -32.39 -11.40
N PRO A 106 -12.45 -32.40 -11.80
CA PRO A 106 -13.01 -31.77 -12.99
C PRO A 106 -13.24 -30.27 -12.78
N GLY A 107 -12.80 -29.43 -13.72
CA GLY A 107 -12.95 -27.98 -13.61
C GLY A 107 -12.12 -27.21 -14.65
N PRO A 108 -12.30 -25.88 -14.72
CA PRO A 108 -11.48 -25.04 -15.57
C PRO A 108 -10.01 -25.14 -15.15
N ARG A 109 -9.10 -25.24 -16.12
CA ARG A 109 -7.66 -25.36 -15.89
C ARG A 109 -7.07 -23.96 -15.64
N LEU A 110 -7.03 -23.56 -14.38
CA LEU A 110 -6.56 -22.26 -13.93
C LEU A 110 -5.32 -22.40 -13.03
N ALA A 111 -4.62 -21.29 -12.84
CA ALA A 111 -3.53 -21.16 -11.90
C ALA A 111 -3.67 -19.85 -11.11
N LEU A 112 -3.69 -19.94 -9.78
CA LEU A 112 -3.46 -18.77 -8.92
C LEU A 112 -1.94 -18.56 -8.83
N CYS A 113 -1.48 -17.36 -9.16
CA CYS A 113 -0.08 -17.02 -9.27
C CYS A 113 0.26 -15.85 -8.35
N PHE A 114 1.32 -15.99 -7.55
CA PHE A 114 2.00 -14.84 -6.97
C PHE A 114 3.05 -14.33 -7.97
N VAL A 115 2.79 -13.15 -8.53
CA VAL A 115 3.61 -12.50 -9.55
C VAL A 115 4.41 -11.37 -8.91
N ASP A 116 5.72 -11.36 -9.09
CA ASP A 116 6.57 -10.30 -8.56
C ASP A 116 7.82 -10.05 -9.43
N ILE A 117 7.73 -9.09 -10.33
CA ILE A 117 8.78 -8.76 -11.31
C ILE A 117 10.10 -8.40 -10.62
N ARG A 118 10.03 -7.62 -9.53
CA ARG A 118 11.22 -7.11 -8.82
C ARG A 118 11.79 -8.09 -7.81
N ARG A 119 11.07 -9.17 -7.47
CA ARG A 119 11.48 -10.20 -6.50
C ARG A 119 11.82 -9.62 -5.13
N PHE A 120 11.09 -8.60 -4.72
CA PHE A 120 11.18 -8.00 -3.38
C PHE A 120 10.09 -8.52 -2.44
N GLY A 121 9.09 -9.19 -3.01
CA GLY A 121 8.09 -9.93 -2.27
C GLY A 121 8.70 -11.17 -1.62
N HIS A 122 8.21 -11.46 -0.43
CA HIS A 122 8.66 -12.56 0.40
C HIS A 122 7.46 -13.36 0.87
N TRP A 123 7.65 -14.67 1.08
CA TRP A 123 6.68 -15.48 1.78
C TRP A 123 7.37 -16.40 2.78
N ASP A 124 6.70 -16.57 3.91
CA ASP A 124 7.14 -17.41 5.01
C ASP A 124 6.17 -18.60 5.15
N LEU A 125 6.71 -19.76 5.50
CA LEU A 125 5.91 -20.94 5.83
C LEU A 125 5.31 -20.77 7.23
N GLY A 126 4.03 -21.08 7.38
CA GLY A 126 3.30 -20.93 8.64
C GLY A 126 2.28 -19.81 8.59
N GLY A 127 1.44 -19.74 9.64
CA GLY A 127 0.33 -18.81 9.75
C GLY A 127 0.59 -17.59 10.62
N GLU A 128 1.80 -17.49 11.18
CA GLU A 128 2.19 -16.43 12.13
C GLU A 128 2.51 -15.14 11.38
N TRP A 129 1.87 -14.05 11.79
CA TRP A 129 2.21 -12.71 11.32
C TRP A 129 3.62 -12.33 11.78
N GLN A 130 4.28 -11.39 11.07
CA GLN A 130 5.63 -11.01 11.45
C GLN A 130 5.66 -10.47 12.90
N PRO A 131 6.52 -11.04 13.77
CA PRO A 131 6.60 -10.61 15.15
C PRO A 131 7.02 -9.15 15.25
N GLY A 132 6.47 -8.47 16.24
CA GLY A 132 6.69 -7.04 16.47
C GLY A 132 5.84 -6.11 15.60
N ARG A 133 5.03 -6.62 14.65
CA ARG A 133 4.04 -5.77 13.97
C ARG A 133 2.81 -5.54 14.84
N GLY A 134 2.41 -4.28 14.93
CA GLY A 134 1.21 -3.87 15.66
C GLY A 134 -0.10 -4.34 15.02
N PRO A 135 -1.24 -4.04 15.66
CA PRO A 135 -2.57 -4.29 15.12
C PRO A 135 -2.80 -3.57 13.78
N CYS A 136 -3.59 -4.19 12.91
CA CYS A 136 -3.94 -3.63 11.61
C CYS A 136 -4.85 -2.40 11.77
N VAL A 137 -4.45 -1.29 11.15
CA VAL A 137 -5.23 -0.03 11.18
C VAL A 137 -6.63 -0.13 10.54
N LEU A 138 -6.89 -1.14 9.71
CA LEU A 138 -8.18 -1.33 9.02
C LEU A 138 -9.13 -2.27 9.77
N LEU A 139 -8.60 -3.37 10.31
CA LEU A 139 -9.41 -4.48 10.84
C LEU A 139 -9.40 -4.56 12.37
N GLU A 140 -8.44 -3.91 13.02
CA GLU A 140 -8.18 -4.01 14.46
C GLU A 140 -8.07 -2.59 15.07
N TYR A 141 -8.93 -1.65 14.65
CA TYR A 141 -8.79 -0.22 14.97
C TYR A 141 -8.70 0.09 16.47
N GLU A 142 -9.53 -0.54 17.31
CA GLU A 142 -9.52 -0.32 18.75
C GLU A 142 -8.20 -0.78 19.38
N GLN A 143 -7.74 -1.99 19.06
CA GLN A 143 -6.45 -2.50 19.54
C GLN A 143 -5.29 -1.67 19.00
N PHE A 144 -5.35 -1.23 17.74
CA PHE A 144 -4.37 -0.32 17.14
C PHE A 144 -4.27 0.98 17.95
N ARG A 145 -5.41 1.62 18.20
CA ARG A 145 -5.49 2.90 18.93
C ARG A 145 -4.95 2.75 20.36
N GLU A 146 -5.37 1.71 21.07
CA GLU A 146 -4.90 1.42 22.43
C GLU A 146 -3.40 1.17 22.46
N ASN A 147 -2.88 0.35 21.53
CA ASN A 147 -1.45 0.05 21.41
C ASN A 147 -0.61 1.32 21.22
N VAL A 148 -1.09 2.30 20.43
CA VAL A 148 -0.40 3.58 20.27
C VAL A 148 -0.46 4.40 21.56
N LEU A 149 -1.66 4.59 22.13
CA LEU A 149 -1.87 5.46 23.29
C LEU A 149 -1.13 4.97 24.55
N GLN A 150 -1.05 3.65 24.75
CA GLN A 150 -0.35 3.06 25.88
C GLN A 150 1.19 3.16 25.77
N ASN A 151 1.71 3.35 24.55
CA ASN A 151 3.15 3.33 24.28
C ASN A 151 3.71 4.68 23.83
N LEU A 152 3.01 5.80 24.10
CA LEU A 152 3.44 7.15 23.68
C LEU A 152 4.82 7.57 24.22
N ALA A 153 5.30 6.92 25.28
CA ALA A 153 6.65 7.13 25.83
C ALA A 153 7.76 6.35 25.09
N ASP A 154 7.43 5.53 24.08
CA ASP A 154 8.42 4.82 23.25
C ASP A 154 9.19 5.82 22.37
N LYS A 155 10.49 5.55 22.17
CA LYS A 155 11.39 6.39 21.35
C LYS A 155 10.94 6.55 19.89
N ALA A 156 10.04 5.69 19.40
CA ALA A 156 9.40 5.87 18.10
C ALA A 156 8.70 7.23 17.98
N PHE A 157 8.11 7.71 19.07
CA PHE A 157 7.31 8.94 19.10
C PHE A 157 8.15 10.20 19.38
N ASP A 158 9.45 10.05 19.67
CA ASP A 158 10.42 11.16 19.68
C ASP A 158 10.78 11.61 18.26
N ARG A 159 10.49 10.79 17.25
CA ARG A 159 10.77 11.08 15.84
C ARG A 159 9.66 11.97 15.25
N PRO A 160 9.94 12.68 14.13
CA PRO A 160 8.90 13.41 13.42
C PRO A 160 7.69 12.51 13.08
N ILE A 161 6.48 13.05 13.19
CA ILE A 161 5.24 12.26 13.01
C ILE A 161 5.19 11.52 11.67
N CYS A 162 5.74 12.11 10.59
CA CYS A 162 5.81 11.46 9.28
C CYS A 162 6.73 10.22 9.26
N GLU A 163 7.72 10.13 10.15
CA GLU A 163 8.54 8.94 10.35
C GLU A 163 7.84 7.94 11.27
N ALA A 164 7.25 8.42 12.38
CA ALA A 164 6.53 7.57 13.32
C ALA A 164 5.38 6.80 12.65
N LEU A 165 4.65 7.44 11.73
CA LEU A 165 3.57 6.83 10.95
C LEU A 165 4.02 5.66 10.06
N LEU A 166 5.32 5.52 9.76
CA LEU A 166 5.84 4.38 9.01
C LEU A 166 6.26 3.21 9.91
N ASP A 167 6.31 3.39 11.23
CA ASP A 167 6.69 2.34 12.17
C ASP A 167 5.58 1.28 12.25
N GLN A 168 5.84 0.10 11.70
CA GLN A 168 4.88 -0.99 11.62
C GLN A 168 4.61 -1.67 12.97
N ARG A 169 5.37 -1.33 14.03
CA ARG A 169 5.05 -1.73 15.41
C ARG A 169 3.80 -1.04 15.94
N PHE A 170 3.51 0.15 15.42
CA PHE A 170 2.40 0.99 15.86
C PHE A 170 1.35 1.20 14.75
N PHE A 171 1.78 1.46 13.51
CA PHE A 171 0.91 1.81 12.39
C PHE A 171 0.96 0.74 11.29
N ASN A 172 0.68 -0.52 11.66
CA ASN A 172 0.74 -1.65 10.73
C ASN A 172 -0.30 -1.51 9.61
N GLY A 173 0.18 -1.27 8.39
CA GLY A 173 -0.64 -0.95 7.23
C GLY A 173 -0.33 0.41 6.61
N ILE A 174 0.13 1.39 7.38
CA ILE A 174 0.43 2.73 6.86
C ILE A 174 1.77 2.73 6.12
N GLY A 175 1.79 3.30 4.91
CA GLY A 175 2.99 3.55 4.15
C GLY A 175 3.11 5.00 3.70
N ASN A 176 3.80 5.18 2.57
CA ASN A 176 4.25 6.49 2.14
C ASN A 176 3.11 7.35 1.58
N TYR A 177 2.16 6.77 0.85
CA TYR A 177 1.03 7.54 0.34
C TYR A 177 0.02 7.79 1.46
N LEU A 178 -0.30 6.79 2.30
CA LEU A 178 -1.25 6.98 3.39
C LEU A 178 -0.76 8.02 4.40
N ARG A 179 0.52 7.99 4.80
CA ARG A 179 1.02 9.03 5.74
C ARG A 179 0.88 10.44 5.19
N ALA A 180 1.10 10.62 3.89
CA ALA A 180 1.03 11.94 3.26
C ALA A 180 -0.43 12.42 3.26
N GLU A 181 -1.35 11.55 2.86
CA GLU A 181 -2.79 11.81 2.83
C GLU A 181 -3.40 12.05 4.21
N ILE A 182 -2.94 11.29 5.22
CA ILE A 182 -3.37 11.45 6.62
C ILE A 182 -2.89 12.79 7.17
N LEU A 183 -1.61 13.12 7.00
CA LEU A 183 -1.05 14.38 7.50
C LEU A 183 -1.65 15.60 6.78
N TYR A 184 -1.90 15.49 5.48
CA TYR A 184 -2.55 16.54 4.70
C TYR A 184 -3.95 16.84 5.25
N ARG A 185 -4.79 15.82 5.46
CA ARG A 185 -6.14 16.00 6.02
C ARG A 185 -6.14 16.51 7.45
N SER A 186 -5.17 16.08 8.27
CA SER A 186 -5.03 16.57 9.65
C SER A 186 -4.49 18.01 9.76
N ALA A 187 -3.96 18.57 8.67
CA ALA A 187 -3.44 19.93 8.61
C ALA A 187 -4.44 20.93 8.01
N GLU A 188 -5.61 20.48 7.54
CA GLU A 188 -6.64 21.38 7.01
C GLU A 188 -7.10 22.38 8.09
N PRO A 189 -7.12 23.70 7.80
CA PRO A 189 -7.30 24.73 8.81
C PRO A 189 -8.78 24.86 9.19
N GLY A 190 -9.09 24.45 10.43
CA GLY A 190 -10.40 24.62 11.05
C GLY A 190 -10.45 24.29 12.55
N ALA A 191 -9.33 23.82 13.13
CA ALA A 191 -9.14 23.73 14.56
C ALA A 191 -8.34 24.95 15.03
N ASP A 192 -9.00 26.11 15.09
CA ASP A 192 -8.39 27.28 15.71
C ASP A 192 -8.10 26.95 17.19
N PRO A 193 -6.85 27.13 17.66
CA PRO A 193 -6.64 27.28 19.10
C PRO A 193 -7.34 28.59 19.52
N GLU A 194 -8.30 28.47 20.44
CA GLU A 194 -8.82 29.61 21.21
C GLU A 194 -7.65 30.53 21.59
N PRO A 195 -7.73 31.84 21.31
CA PRO A 195 -6.64 32.74 21.64
C PRO A 195 -6.47 32.76 23.16
N GLU A 196 -5.34 32.26 23.64
CA GLU A 196 -4.94 32.41 25.03
C GLU A 196 -4.96 33.89 25.41
N ASP A 197 -5.84 34.23 26.35
CA ASP A 197 -5.91 35.51 27.03
C ASP A 197 -4.57 35.77 27.75
N GLN A 198 -3.65 36.46 27.06
CA GLN A 198 -2.47 37.02 27.70
C GLN A 198 -2.79 38.44 28.15
N GLY A 199 -3.13 38.54 29.44
CA GLY A 199 -3.31 39.78 30.15
C GLY A 199 -2.08 40.71 30.07
N GLN A 200 -2.37 41.98 29.78
CA GLN A 200 -1.76 43.20 30.33
C GLN A 200 -0.23 43.37 30.26
N ALA A 201 0.25 44.31 29.43
CA ALA A 201 0.87 45.57 29.91
C ALA A 201 1.28 46.54 28.77
N ALA A 202 0.72 47.77 28.86
CA ALA A 202 1.33 49.10 28.70
C ALA A 202 2.06 49.54 27.40
N GLU A 203 1.33 50.40 26.66
CA GLU A 203 1.66 51.71 26.04
C GLU A 203 2.72 51.92 24.91
N PRO A 204 2.52 52.94 24.03
CA PRO A 204 3.17 53.02 22.72
C PRO A 204 4.05 54.28 22.45
N ARG A 205 4.81 54.21 21.32
CA ARG A 205 5.39 55.29 20.44
C ARG A 205 6.83 55.79 20.73
N PRO A 206 7.52 56.50 19.79
CA PRO A 206 7.26 56.73 18.34
C PRO A 206 8.49 56.50 17.41
N ALA A 207 8.23 56.76 16.11
CA ALA A 207 9.10 56.66 14.94
C ALA A 207 10.43 57.44 14.95
N GLY A 208 11.41 56.91 14.20
CA GLY A 208 12.65 57.57 13.81
C GLY A 208 13.13 57.06 12.44
N VAL A 209 13.58 57.99 11.60
CA VAL A 209 13.74 57.94 10.14
C VAL A 209 15.25 57.89 9.76
N VAL A 210 15.66 56.87 8.98
CA VAL A 210 16.60 56.88 7.79
C VAL A 210 18.11 57.17 8.06
N PRO A 211 19.15 56.86 7.21
CA PRO A 211 19.23 56.21 5.87
C PRO A 211 20.26 55.06 5.63
N LEU A 212 20.05 54.36 4.49
CA LEU A 212 20.98 53.94 3.41
C LEU A 212 22.51 53.88 3.64
N SER A 213 23.15 52.71 3.41
CA SER A 213 23.98 52.39 2.22
C SER A 213 24.98 51.24 2.40
N VAL A 214 25.26 50.57 1.28
CA VAL A 214 26.48 49.86 0.84
C VAL A 214 26.39 48.34 0.62
N GLN A 215 26.82 48.01 -0.59
CA GLN A 215 26.88 46.77 -1.36
C GLN A 215 27.62 45.60 -0.70
N GLY A 216 27.18 44.39 -1.04
CA GLY A 216 27.94 43.14 -0.81
C GLY A 216 27.31 41.96 -1.55
N SER A 217 27.92 41.61 -2.69
CA SER A 217 27.61 40.49 -3.59
C SER A 217 27.96 39.11 -3.01
N GLY A 218 27.07 38.12 -3.13
CA GLY A 218 27.34 36.69 -2.83
C GLY A 218 26.07 35.81 -2.82
N PRO A 219 26.14 34.50 -3.13
CA PRO A 219 25.09 33.78 -3.83
C PRO A 219 23.93 33.25 -2.96
N VAL A 220 22.83 32.94 -3.65
CA VAL A 220 21.55 32.40 -3.17
C VAL A 220 21.74 31.23 -2.18
N GLY A 221 21.65 31.55 -0.89
CA GLY A 221 21.52 30.59 0.20
C GLY A 221 20.05 30.32 0.48
N GLY A 222 19.62 29.06 0.32
CA GLY A 222 18.30 28.59 0.71
C GLY A 222 18.00 28.93 2.18
N GLN A 223 16.81 29.48 2.42
CA GLN A 223 16.37 29.82 3.77
C GLN A 223 16.22 28.55 4.60
N ARG A 224 17.22 28.34 5.45
CA ARG A 224 17.19 27.37 6.55
C ARG A 224 16.30 27.98 7.63
N LEU A 225 15.05 27.53 7.73
CA LEU A 225 14.22 27.80 8.90
C LEU A 225 14.95 27.22 10.11
N ARG A 226 15.46 28.10 10.98
CA ARG A 226 16.05 27.72 12.25
C ARG A 226 14.92 27.17 13.12
N ALA A 227 15.00 25.88 13.43
CA ALA A 227 14.21 25.28 14.50
C ALA A 227 14.62 25.96 15.82
N GLY A 228 13.75 26.84 16.30
CA GLY A 228 13.78 27.35 17.66
C GLY A 228 13.53 26.21 18.63
N ASP A 229 14.39 26.15 19.63
CA ASP A 229 14.45 25.17 20.69
C ASP A 229 13.23 25.23 21.64
N ARG A 230 12.88 24.06 22.20
CA ARG A 230 11.95 23.77 23.31
C ARG A 230 10.45 23.71 23.00
N GLY A 231 9.97 22.48 22.74
CA GLY A 231 8.55 22.13 22.75
C GLY A 231 8.15 20.85 22.01
N GLY A 232 9.05 19.87 21.79
CA GLY A 232 8.81 18.75 20.87
C GLY A 232 7.74 17.73 21.29
N GLY A 233 7.38 17.67 22.58
CA GLY A 233 6.41 16.67 23.08
C GLY A 233 4.95 16.99 22.76
N LEU A 234 4.55 18.26 22.81
CA LEU A 234 3.14 18.64 22.63
C LEU A 234 2.72 18.65 21.15
N CYS A 235 3.61 19.06 20.23
CA CYS A 235 3.30 19.13 18.79
C CYS A 235 3.08 17.74 18.16
N CYS A 236 3.79 16.71 18.65
CA CYS A 236 3.62 15.32 18.21
C CYS A 236 2.29 14.74 18.71
N LEU A 237 1.91 15.04 19.96
CA LEU A 237 0.68 14.53 20.56
C LEU A 237 -0.58 15.17 19.98
N SER A 238 -0.58 16.48 19.72
CA SER A 238 -1.71 17.15 19.04
C SER A 238 -1.90 16.65 17.61
N SER A 239 -0.80 16.46 16.87
CA SER A 239 -0.84 15.87 15.52
C SER A 239 -1.32 14.42 15.53
N LEU A 240 -0.86 13.61 16.49
CA LEU A 240 -1.27 12.21 16.63
C LEU A 240 -2.72 12.06 17.08
N ALA A 241 -3.20 12.92 17.99
CA ALA A 241 -4.59 12.97 18.38
C ALA A 241 -5.51 13.36 17.21
N ALA A 242 -5.11 14.34 16.39
CA ALA A 242 -5.83 14.70 15.16
C ALA A 242 -5.86 13.53 14.16
N VAL A 243 -4.75 12.81 13.99
CA VAL A 243 -4.68 11.61 13.14
C VAL A 243 -5.60 10.51 13.64
N LEU A 244 -5.59 10.21 14.94
CA LEU A 244 -6.45 9.18 15.53
C LEU A 244 -7.93 9.57 15.49
N TRP A 245 -8.25 10.87 15.63
CA TRP A 245 -9.59 11.42 15.53
C TRP A 245 -10.15 11.34 14.10
N HIS A 246 -9.39 11.78 13.10
CA HIS A 246 -9.82 11.68 11.69
C HIS A 246 -9.91 10.24 11.19
N ALA A 247 -9.01 9.35 11.62
CA ALA A 247 -9.08 7.92 11.30
C ALA A 247 -10.39 7.25 11.79
N ARG A 248 -11.07 7.82 12.79
CA ARG A 248 -12.36 7.33 13.31
C ARG A 248 -13.54 7.72 12.42
N HIS A 249 -13.45 8.85 11.73
CA HIS A 249 -14.61 9.47 11.08
C HIS A 249 -14.61 9.38 9.56
N GLU A 250 -13.46 9.31 8.88
CA GLU A 250 -13.41 9.09 7.43
C GLU A 250 -12.12 8.34 6.99
N LEU A 251 -12.24 7.04 6.70
CA LEU A 251 -11.42 6.46 5.64
C LEU A 251 -12.22 6.64 4.34
N PRO A 252 -11.78 7.50 3.42
CA PRO A 252 -12.51 7.68 2.17
C PRO A 252 -12.53 6.34 1.40
N PRO A 253 -13.61 6.02 0.65
CA PRO A 253 -13.46 5.12 -0.48
C PRO A 253 -12.30 5.69 -1.31
N GLY A 254 -11.29 4.87 -1.57
CA GLY A 254 -10.07 5.30 -2.26
C GLY A 254 -10.40 6.10 -3.54
N PRO A 255 -9.49 6.96 -4.01
CA PRO A 255 -9.74 7.77 -5.20
C PRO A 255 -10.26 6.86 -6.32
N ALA A 256 -11.23 7.33 -7.12
CA ALA A 256 -11.62 6.63 -8.34
C ALA A 256 -10.35 6.44 -9.19
N TRP A 257 -9.76 5.25 -9.08
CA TRP A 257 -8.43 5.00 -9.60
C TRP A 257 -8.48 5.04 -11.13
N PRO A 258 -7.44 5.58 -11.78
CA PRO A 258 -7.36 5.63 -13.23
C PRO A 258 -7.62 4.24 -13.85
N HIS A 259 -8.36 4.21 -14.97
CA HIS A 259 -8.90 3.02 -15.64
C HIS A 259 -7.90 1.91 -16.00
N HIS A 260 -6.59 2.08 -15.75
CA HIS A 260 -5.58 1.04 -15.94
C HIS A 260 -5.50 0.03 -14.78
N LEU A 261 -6.27 0.20 -13.71
CA LEU A 261 -6.41 -0.78 -12.61
C LEU A 261 -7.77 -1.51 -12.60
N VAL A 262 -8.60 -1.32 -13.63
CA VAL A 262 -9.81 -2.12 -13.85
C VAL A 262 -9.47 -3.32 -14.73
N PRO A 263 -9.67 -4.57 -14.29
CA PRO A 263 -9.49 -5.74 -15.16
C PRO A 263 -10.57 -5.73 -16.24
N GLY A 264 -10.18 -5.58 -17.51
CA GLY A 264 -11.10 -5.68 -18.65
C GLY A 264 -10.84 -4.76 -19.85
N GLY A 265 -9.87 -3.84 -19.79
CA GLY A 265 -9.51 -2.98 -20.92
C GLY A 265 -8.53 -3.64 -21.89
N SER A 266 -9.02 -4.08 -23.04
CA SER A 266 -8.23 -4.44 -24.22
C SER A 266 -7.28 -3.29 -24.61
N TRP A 267 -5.98 -3.55 -24.62
CA TRP A 267 -4.98 -2.67 -25.24
C TRP A 267 -4.62 -3.21 -26.62
N THR A 268 -5.16 -2.61 -27.67
CA THR A 268 -4.54 -2.69 -29.01
C THR A 268 -3.47 -1.61 -29.09
N SER A 269 -2.24 -2.05 -29.27
CA SER A 269 -1.09 -1.18 -29.51
C SER A 269 -1.10 -0.65 -30.94
N GLY A 270 -0.97 0.66 -31.10
CA GLY A 270 -0.44 1.30 -32.30
C GLY A 270 -1.44 2.17 -33.04
N THR A 271 -1.16 3.47 -33.15
CA THR A 271 -0.72 4.08 -34.41
C THR A 271 -0.12 5.46 -34.13
N GLN A 272 0.81 5.81 -35.01
CA GLN A 272 1.84 6.84 -34.97
C GLN A 272 1.35 8.28 -34.88
N ARG A 273 2.25 9.13 -34.39
CA ARG A 273 2.21 10.59 -34.52
C ARG A 273 2.52 10.97 -35.99
N GLY A 274 1.59 11.66 -36.64
CA GLY A 274 1.87 12.59 -37.75
C GLY A 274 1.71 12.06 -39.18
N LYS A 275 0.57 12.39 -39.81
CA LYS A 275 0.50 12.96 -41.17
C LYS A 275 -0.91 13.55 -41.39
N VAL A 276 -0.94 14.82 -41.80
CA VAL A 276 -2.11 15.57 -42.24
C VAL A 276 -2.64 14.95 -43.53
N PRO A 277 -3.95 14.73 -43.74
CA PRO A 277 -4.48 14.29 -45.02
C PRO A 277 -4.48 15.47 -46.00
N GLN A 278 -3.74 15.34 -47.09
CA GLN A 278 -3.95 16.14 -48.29
C GLN A 278 -5.14 15.51 -49.03
N GLU A 279 -6.17 16.30 -49.28
CA GLU A 279 -7.30 15.93 -50.14
C GLU A 279 -6.79 15.55 -51.52
N GLU A 280 -7.11 14.34 -51.99
CA GLU A 280 -6.93 13.94 -53.38
C GLU A 280 -8.28 14.06 -54.09
N ILE A 281 -8.35 15.08 -54.94
CA ILE A 281 -9.44 15.36 -55.87
C ILE A 281 -9.48 14.24 -56.91
N GLN A 282 -10.67 13.68 -57.11
CA GLN A 282 -10.99 12.78 -58.22
C GLN A 282 -10.69 13.46 -59.57
N GLY A 283 -9.89 12.79 -60.40
CA GLY A 283 -9.56 13.22 -61.76
C GLY A 283 -9.38 12.03 -62.69
N THR A 284 -10.43 11.79 -63.46
CA THR A 284 -10.61 10.81 -64.54
C THR A 284 -9.67 11.05 -65.74
N ALA A 285 -9.20 9.97 -66.38
CA ALA A 285 -8.86 9.78 -67.83
C ALA A 285 -7.61 8.87 -67.97
N ALA A 286 -7.71 7.63 -68.47
CA ALA A 286 -7.85 7.23 -69.87
C ALA A 286 -6.61 7.54 -70.74
N GLY A 287 -5.98 6.48 -71.29
CA GLY A 287 -5.28 6.55 -72.57
C GLY A 287 -3.84 6.06 -72.61
N SER A 288 -3.70 4.88 -73.25
CA SER A 288 -2.54 4.39 -74.03
C SER A 288 -1.33 3.82 -73.30
#